data_AF-A0AAU6K3H6-F1
#
_entry.id   AF-A0AAU6K3H6-F1
#
_cell.length_a   1.000
_cell.length_b   1.000
_cell.length_c   1.000
_cell.angle_alpha   90.00
_cell.angle_beta   90.00
_cell.angle_gamma   90.00
#
_symmetry.space_group_name_H-M   'P 1'
#
loop_
_entity.id
_entity.type
_entity.pdbx_description
1 polymer ?
#
loop_
_entity_poly.entity_id
_entity_poly.type
_entity_poly.pdbx_seq_one_letter_code
_entity_poly.pdbx_strand_id
1 'polypeptide(L)'
;MSALLVLPLTAALVAWQQSRAGEQQRQAADSAWKVALPRQFAAQSNALIGTDSDLAVLLAVPLRHRLVGHRGSVLSVAFRSDGRMVSAADDGTVRLRDPRTGRLRETFPDSAYGATVLTPDGRTLATSSLGRGVELWDTA
;
A
#
# COMPACT_ATOMS: atom_id res chain seq x y z
N MET A 1 -29.55 32.39 -49.56
CA MET A 1 -29.31 32.79 -48.15
C MET A 1 -28.78 31.59 -47.38
N SER A 2 -27.54 31.15 -47.65
CA SER A 2 -27.06 29.82 -47.16
C SER A 2 -25.54 29.69 -46.97
N ALA A 3 -24.73 30.73 -47.20
CA ALA A 3 -23.26 30.61 -47.20
C ALA A 3 -22.55 31.04 -45.90
N LEU A 4 -23.27 31.59 -44.92
CA LEU A 4 -22.64 32.24 -43.74
C LEU A 4 -22.51 31.34 -42.49
N LEU A 5 -22.98 30.09 -42.52
CA LEU A 5 -22.97 29.22 -41.33
C LEU A 5 -21.87 28.13 -41.32
N VAL A 6 -21.10 27.97 -42.39
CA VAL A 6 -20.10 26.87 -42.50
C VAL A 6 -18.78 27.22 -41.79
N LEU A 7 -18.40 28.50 -41.74
CA LEU A 7 -17.14 28.97 -41.15
C LEU A 7 -17.00 28.79 -39.62
N PRO A 8 -18.01 29.03 -38.78
CA PRO A 8 -17.86 28.84 -37.33
C PRO A 8 -17.72 27.37 -36.94
N LEU A 9 -18.32 26.45 -37.71
CA LEU A 9 -18.25 25.01 -37.44
C LEU A 9 -16.86 24.43 -37.69
N THR A 10 -16.16 24.86 -38.74
CA THR A 10 -14.79 24.40 -39.01
C THR A 10 -13.80 24.99 -38.02
N ALA A 11 -13.95 26.26 -37.62
CA ALA A 11 -13.13 26.89 -36.58
C ALA A 11 -13.29 26.20 -35.22
N ALA A 12 -14.52 25.85 -34.82
CA ALA A 12 -14.79 25.12 -33.59
C ALA A 12 -14.19 23.70 -33.61
N LEU A 13 -14.24 23.01 -34.76
CA LEU A 13 -13.65 21.68 -34.93
C LEU A 13 -12.12 21.72 -34.83
N VAL A 14 -11.48 22.73 -35.43
CA VAL A 14 -10.03 22.93 -35.35
C VAL A 14 -9.61 23.26 -33.92
N ALA A 15 -10.32 24.17 -33.22
CA ALA A 15 -10.04 24.48 -31.83
C ALA A 15 -10.23 23.28 -30.90
N TRP A 16 -11.26 22.46 -31.16
CA TRP A 16 -11.50 21.23 -30.41
C TRP A 16 -10.41 20.17 -30.66
N GLN A 17 -9.92 20.03 -31.90
CA GLN A 17 -8.78 19.17 -32.19
C GLN A 17 -7.50 19.62 -31.49
N GLN A 18 -7.22 20.94 -31.48
CA GLN A 18 -6.05 21.50 -30.81
C GLN A 18 -6.11 21.28 -29.28
N SER A 19 -7.28 21.45 -28.68
CA SER A 19 -7.50 21.19 -27.24
C SER A 19 -7.28 19.72 -26.88
N ARG A 20 -7.80 18.79 -27.70
CA ARG A 20 -7.58 17.35 -27.49
C ARG A 20 -6.12 16.94 -27.60
N ALA A 21 -5.36 17.52 -28.55
CA ALA A 21 -3.93 17.23 -28.69
C ALA A 21 -3.15 17.71 -27.45
N GLY A 22 -3.48 18.89 -26.91
CA GLY A 22 -2.87 19.41 -25.69
C GLY A 22 -3.17 18.54 -24.46
N GLU A 23 -4.40 18.05 -24.33
CA GLU A 23 -4.79 17.19 -23.22
C GLU A 23 -4.08 15.82 -23.28
N GLN A 24 -3.96 15.22 -24.46
CA GLN A 24 -3.19 13.99 -24.64
C GLN A 24 -1.72 14.17 -24.27
N GLN A 25 -1.13 15.32 -24.61
CA GLN A 25 0.26 15.62 -24.27
C GLN A 25 0.46 15.80 -22.75
N ARG A 26 -0.50 16.45 -22.06
CA ARG A 26 -0.48 16.58 -20.59
C ARG A 26 -0.59 15.22 -19.91
N GLN A 27 -1.50 14.37 -20.37
CA GLN A 27 -1.68 13.02 -19.83
C GLN A 27 -0.45 12.12 -20.10
N ALA A 28 0.19 12.27 -21.27
CA ALA A 28 1.43 11.58 -21.59
C ALA A 28 2.59 12.03 -20.68
N ALA A 29 2.71 13.34 -20.42
CA ALA A 29 3.69 13.85 -19.46
C ALA A 29 3.41 13.34 -18.04
N ASP A 30 2.13 13.31 -17.64
CA ASP A 30 1.69 12.85 -16.33
C ASP A 30 1.93 11.36 -16.08
N SER A 31 1.77 10.54 -17.11
CA SER A 31 2.07 9.11 -17.04
C SER A 31 3.58 8.85 -17.11
N ALA A 32 4.33 9.63 -17.89
CA ALA A 32 5.77 9.50 -18.02
C ALA A 32 6.50 9.78 -16.69
N TRP A 33 6.14 10.83 -15.95
CA TRP A 33 6.82 11.13 -14.69
C TRP A 33 6.55 10.06 -13.62
N LYS A 34 5.33 9.50 -13.55
CA LYS A 34 5.00 8.41 -12.62
C LYS A 34 5.88 7.17 -12.79
N VAL A 35 6.43 6.98 -14.00
CA VAL A 35 7.30 5.84 -14.34
C VAL A 35 8.78 6.23 -14.28
N ALA A 36 9.14 7.44 -14.72
CA ALA A 36 10.52 7.91 -14.77
C ALA A 36 11.07 8.24 -13.37
N LEU A 37 10.27 8.86 -12.50
CA LEU A 37 10.71 9.27 -11.16
C LEU A 37 11.18 8.06 -10.32
N PRO A 38 10.39 6.97 -10.18
CA PRO A 38 10.82 5.82 -9.40
C PRO A 38 12.06 5.13 -9.98
N ARG A 39 12.18 5.08 -11.32
CA ARG A 39 13.36 4.51 -11.99
C ARG A 39 14.61 5.35 -11.76
N GLN A 40 14.48 6.68 -11.81
CA GLN A 40 15.57 7.60 -11.52
C GLN A 40 15.99 7.47 -10.04
N PHE A 41 15.04 7.42 -9.11
CA PHE A 41 15.33 7.20 -7.69
C PHE A 41 16.00 5.85 -7.45
N ALA A 42 15.55 4.77 -8.11
CA ALA A 42 16.17 3.44 -8.00
C ALA A 42 17.59 3.40 -8.60
N ALA A 43 17.81 4.09 -9.72
CA ALA A 43 19.15 4.19 -10.33
C ALA A 43 20.10 5.01 -9.46
N GLN A 44 19.62 6.12 -8.87
CA GLN A 44 20.38 6.94 -7.94
C GLN A 44 20.70 6.17 -6.65
N SER A 45 19.73 5.45 -6.06
CA SER A 45 19.97 4.67 -4.85
C SER A 45 21.00 3.55 -5.07
N ASN A 46 20.93 2.83 -6.20
CA ASN A 46 21.94 1.82 -6.54
C ASN A 46 23.33 2.40 -6.74
N ALA A 47 23.46 3.60 -7.31
CA ALA A 47 24.74 4.27 -7.46
C ALA A 47 25.31 4.71 -6.09
N LEU A 48 24.46 5.18 -5.18
CA LEU A 48 24.82 5.62 -3.82
C LEU A 48 25.28 4.46 -2.92
N ILE A 49 24.72 3.26 -3.08
CA ILE A 49 25.13 2.06 -2.32
C ILE A 49 26.58 1.65 -2.62
N GLY A 50 27.09 1.97 -3.82
CA GLY A 50 28.45 1.59 -4.23
C GLY A 50 29.55 2.56 -3.80
N THR A 51 29.22 3.81 -3.48
CA THR A 51 30.22 4.88 -3.31
C THR A 51 30.51 5.25 -1.86
N ASP A 52 29.58 5.01 -0.93
CA ASP A 52 29.78 5.43 0.46
C ASP A 52 29.03 4.50 1.45
N SER A 53 29.77 3.64 2.12
CA SER A 53 29.26 2.69 3.11
C SER A 53 28.58 3.35 4.30
N ASP A 54 28.91 4.60 4.62
CA ASP A 54 28.28 5.36 5.71
C ASP A 54 26.87 5.85 5.34
N LEU A 55 26.64 6.19 4.06
CA LEU A 55 25.30 6.50 3.55
C LEU A 55 24.43 5.24 3.48
N ALA A 56 25.02 4.08 3.21
CA ALA A 56 24.30 2.81 3.26
C ALA A 56 23.75 2.51 4.67
N VAL A 57 24.45 2.91 5.74
CA VAL A 57 23.95 2.79 7.12
C VAL A 57 22.82 3.77 7.41
N LEU A 58 22.90 4.99 6.86
CA LEU A 58 21.85 6.01 7.00
C LEU A 58 20.58 5.67 6.21
N LEU A 59 20.72 4.99 5.08
CA LEU A 59 19.62 4.49 4.24
C LEU A 59 19.16 3.07 4.61
N ALA A 60 19.94 2.34 5.41
CA ALA A 60 19.53 1.06 5.95
C ALA A 60 18.29 1.30 6.84
N VAL A 61 17.24 0.52 6.61
CA VAL A 61 16.10 0.45 7.54
C VAL A 61 16.45 -0.65 8.55
N PRO A 62 17.04 -0.30 9.72
CA PRO A 62 17.46 -1.32 10.67
C PRO A 62 16.24 -2.06 11.21
N LEU A 63 16.35 -3.40 11.31
CA LEU A 63 15.35 -4.21 11.97
C LEU A 63 15.28 -3.83 13.45
N ARG A 64 14.16 -3.22 13.88
CA ARG A 64 14.00 -2.72 15.24
C ARG A 64 13.65 -3.83 16.23
N HIS A 65 12.70 -4.70 15.87
CA HIS A 65 12.25 -5.79 16.72
C HIS A 65 11.91 -7.03 15.92
N ARG A 66 12.28 -8.21 16.45
CA ARG A 66 11.80 -9.50 15.99
C ARG A 66 10.69 -9.99 16.93
N LEU A 67 9.45 -9.99 16.44
CA LEU A 67 8.28 -10.35 17.23
C LEU A 67 8.10 -11.87 17.26
N VAL A 68 8.65 -12.52 18.29
CA VAL A 68 8.62 -13.98 18.45
C VAL A 68 7.39 -14.46 19.23
N GLY A 69 7.10 -15.76 19.14
CA GLY A 69 6.20 -16.45 20.06
C GLY A 69 5.03 -17.20 19.41
N HIS A 70 4.69 -16.91 18.14
CA HIS A 70 3.79 -17.81 17.40
C HIS A 70 4.45 -19.17 17.23
N ARG A 71 3.65 -20.23 17.35
CA ARG A 71 4.10 -21.63 17.23
C ARG A 71 4.03 -22.16 15.80
N GLY A 72 3.51 -21.36 14.87
CA GLY A 72 3.64 -21.61 13.44
C GLY A 72 3.65 -20.31 12.63
N SER A 73 3.35 -20.43 11.34
CA SER A 73 3.50 -19.37 10.36
C SER A 73 2.53 -18.23 10.63
N VAL A 74 3.05 -17.00 10.66
CA VAL A 74 2.22 -15.79 10.67
C VAL A 74 1.60 -15.62 9.29
N LEU A 75 0.27 -15.69 9.23
CA LEU A 75 -0.50 -15.64 7.98
C LEU A 75 -0.91 -14.20 7.63
N SER A 76 -1.09 -13.34 8.64
CA SER A 76 -1.47 -11.94 8.43
C SER A 76 -1.04 -11.04 9.58
N VAL A 77 -0.79 -9.76 9.24
CA VAL A 77 -0.45 -8.69 10.17
C VAL A 77 -1.23 -7.43 9.80
N ALA A 78 -1.82 -6.78 10.79
CA ALA A 78 -2.54 -5.53 10.67
C ALA A 78 -2.02 -4.49 11.68
N PHE A 79 -2.01 -3.22 11.29
CA PHE A 79 -1.81 -2.12 12.23
C PHE A 79 -3.15 -1.49 12.58
N ARG A 80 -3.32 -1.21 13.86
CA ARG A 80 -4.41 -0.41 14.41
C ARG A 80 -4.06 1.07 14.36
N SER A 81 -5.06 1.94 14.24
CA SER A 81 -4.97 3.40 14.27
C SER A 81 -4.35 3.89 15.59
N ASP A 82 -4.56 3.14 16.68
CA ASP A 82 -3.97 3.35 17.99
C ASP A 82 -2.46 3.00 18.05
N GLY A 83 -1.88 2.59 16.92
CA GLY A 83 -0.48 2.26 16.75
C GLY A 83 -0.11 0.85 17.20
N ARG A 84 -1.09 0.02 17.61
CA ARG A 84 -0.83 -1.40 17.94
C ARG A 84 -0.81 -2.27 16.69
N MET A 85 -0.25 -3.45 16.83
CA MET A 85 -0.17 -4.45 15.76
C MET A 85 -0.94 -5.70 16.16
N VAL A 86 -1.74 -6.23 15.25
CA VAL A 86 -2.40 -7.53 15.38
C VAL A 86 -1.76 -8.51 14.42
N SER A 87 -1.39 -9.70 14.89
CA SER A 87 -0.84 -10.77 14.05
C SER A 87 -1.64 -12.05 14.23
N ALA A 88 -2.00 -12.69 13.13
CA ALA A 88 -2.73 -13.96 13.12
C ALA A 88 -1.82 -15.06 12.54
N ALA A 89 -1.85 -16.24 13.13
CA ALA A 89 -1.01 -17.36 12.73
C ALA A 89 -1.80 -18.67 12.59
N ASP A 90 -1.20 -19.61 11.87
CA ASP A 90 -1.71 -20.98 11.69
C ASP A 90 -1.76 -21.80 13.01
N ASP A 91 -1.13 -21.29 14.08
CA ASP A 91 -1.20 -21.83 15.43
C ASP A 91 -2.56 -21.61 16.11
N GLY A 92 -3.53 -21.06 15.36
CA GLY A 92 -4.88 -20.77 15.81
C GLY A 92 -4.98 -19.52 16.67
N THR A 93 -3.87 -18.79 16.88
CA THR A 93 -3.85 -17.62 17.76
C THR A 93 -3.75 -16.30 17.00
N VAL A 94 -4.48 -15.31 17.51
CA VAL A 94 -4.32 -13.90 17.16
C VAL A 94 -3.60 -13.20 18.32
N ARG A 95 -2.63 -12.35 18.05
CA ARG A 95 -1.86 -11.64 19.07
C ARG A 95 -1.86 -10.14 18.84
N LEU A 96 -2.20 -9.40 19.88
CA LEU A 96 -2.09 -7.95 19.92
C LEU A 96 -0.76 -7.55 20.57
N ARG A 97 0.03 -6.75 19.87
CA ARG A 97 1.36 -6.31 20.28
C ARG A 97 1.53 -4.81 20.13
N ASP A 98 2.44 -4.26 20.90
CA ASP A 98 2.98 -2.93 20.67
C ASP A 98 4.18 -3.05 19.72
N PRO A 99 4.11 -2.50 18.49
CA PRO A 99 5.19 -2.66 17.51
C PRO A 99 6.44 -1.84 17.84
N ARG A 100 6.34 -0.82 18.69
CA ARG A 100 7.48 0.01 19.10
C ARG A 100 8.33 -0.65 20.17
N THR A 101 7.73 -1.48 21.00
CA THR A 101 8.42 -2.17 22.11
C THR A 101 8.52 -3.68 21.90
N GLY A 102 7.76 -4.21 20.94
CA GLY A 102 7.57 -5.64 20.71
C GLY A 102 6.76 -6.36 21.80
N ARG A 103 6.20 -5.63 22.77
CA ARG A 103 5.50 -6.20 23.92
C ARG A 103 4.19 -6.85 23.49
N LEU A 104 4.02 -8.12 23.84
CA LEU A 104 2.74 -8.82 23.74
C LEU A 104 1.78 -8.25 24.78
N ARG A 105 0.60 -7.81 24.33
CA ARG A 105 -0.46 -7.30 25.21
C ARG A 105 -1.53 -8.34 25.43
N GLU A 106 -1.96 -9.01 24.36
CA GLU A 106 -3.09 -9.93 24.42
C GLU A 106 -2.90 -11.07 23.41
N THR A 107 -3.43 -12.23 23.75
CA THR A 107 -3.48 -13.41 22.90
C THR A 107 -4.89 -13.94 22.89
N PHE A 108 -5.46 -14.07 21.70
CA PHE A 108 -6.78 -14.61 21.46
C PHE A 108 -6.62 -16.04 20.92
N PRO A 109 -6.91 -17.07 21.73
CA PRO A 109 -6.86 -18.46 21.30
C PRO A 109 -8.07 -18.81 20.42
N ASP A 110 -7.91 -19.81 19.57
CA ASP A 110 -8.94 -20.38 18.68
C ASP A 110 -9.57 -19.41 17.65
N SER A 111 -8.98 -18.23 17.46
CA SER A 111 -9.51 -17.16 16.60
C SER A 111 -9.03 -17.21 15.15
N ALA A 112 -7.96 -17.97 14.83
CA ALA A 112 -7.29 -17.94 13.52
C ALA A 112 -7.23 -19.29 12.79
N TYR A 113 -8.16 -20.20 13.05
CA TYR A 113 -8.27 -21.44 12.29
C TYR A 113 -8.87 -21.19 10.90
N GLY A 114 -8.11 -20.61 9.97
CA GLY A 114 -8.59 -20.37 8.60
C GLY A 114 -7.91 -19.24 7.84
N ALA A 115 -8.70 -18.56 7.01
CA ALA A 115 -8.25 -17.47 6.17
C ALA A 115 -8.30 -16.15 6.95
N THR A 116 -7.26 -15.34 6.78
CA THR A 116 -7.15 -14.03 7.40
C THR A 116 -7.02 -12.98 6.31
N VAL A 117 -7.98 -12.06 6.22
CA VAL A 117 -8.01 -11.00 5.21
C VAL A 117 -7.95 -9.65 5.89
N LEU A 118 -7.06 -8.80 5.40
CA LEU A 118 -7.04 -7.38 5.72
C LEU A 118 -7.98 -6.65 4.76
N THR A 119 -8.79 -5.71 5.24
CA THR A 119 -9.47 -4.78 4.35
C THR A 119 -8.45 -3.92 3.59
N PRO A 120 -8.75 -3.47 2.35
CA PRO A 120 -7.83 -2.66 1.56
C PRO A 120 -7.42 -1.35 2.23
N ASP A 121 -8.26 -0.82 3.13
CA ASP A 121 -7.99 0.37 3.93
C ASP A 121 -7.14 0.08 5.19
N GLY A 122 -6.82 -1.19 5.44
CA GLY A 122 -6.06 -1.64 6.60
C GLY A 122 -6.78 -1.54 7.93
N ARG A 123 -8.08 -1.18 7.92
CA ARG A 123 -8.89 -0.86 9.10
C ARG A 123 -9.60 -2.06 9.73
N THR A 124 -9.62 -3.20 9.06
CA THR A 124 -10.31 -4.37 9.59
C THR A 124 -9.53 -5.63 9.23
N LEU A 125 -9.28 -6.44 10.25
CA LEU A 125 -8.74 -7.78 10.08
C LEU A 125 -9.90 -8.77 10.27
N ALA A 126 -10.27 -9.47 9.22
CA ALA A 126 -11.24 -10.55 9.28
C ALA A 126 -10.49 -11.87 9.48
N THR A 127 -10.77 -12.59 10.56
CA THR A 127 -10.29 -13.96 10.76
C THR A 127 -11.46 -14.92 10.64
N SER A 128 -11.35 -15.94 9.81
CA SER A 128 -12.28 -17.06 9.87
C SER A 128 -11.76 -18.11 10.85
N SER A 129 -12.62 -18.56 11.74
CA SER A 129 -12.36 -19.70 12.62
C SER A 129 -13.27 -20.86 12.21
N LEU A 130 -12.68 -22.04 11.97
CA LEU A 130 -13.39 -23.26 11.58
C LEU A 130 -14.58 -23.53 12.53
N GLY A 131 -15.80 -23.30 12.05
CA GLY A 131 -17.04 -23.61 12.76
C GLY A 131 -17.55 -22.54 13.74
N ARG A 132 -16.82 -21.43 13.95
CA ARG A 132 -17.22 -20.35 14.90
C ARG A 132 -17.60 -19.02 14.25
N GLY A 133 -17.45 -18.90 12.93
CA GLY A 133 -17.82 -17.71 12.17
C GLY A 133 -16.62 -16.88 11.76
N VAL A 134 -16.89 -15.67 11.26
CA VAL A 134 -15.87 -14.67 10.90
C VAL A 134 -15.80 -13.64 12.02
N GLU A 135 -14.65 -13.51 12.66
CA GLU A 135 -14.38 -12.45 13.63
C GLU A 135 -13.82 -11.23 12.90
N LEU A 136 -14.49 -10.09 13.07
CA LEU A 136 -14.04 -8.81 12.53
C LEU A 136 -13.36 -8.02 13.64
N TRP A 137 -12.10 -7.68 13.41
CA TRP A 137 -11.30 -6.88 14.32
C TRP A 137 -11.21 -5.48 13.78
N ASP A 138 -11.84 -4.54 14.47
CA ASP A 138 -11.68 -3.11 14.18
C ASP A 138 -10.27 -2.68 14.53
N THR A 139 -9.57 -2.14 13.52
CA THR A 139 -8.26 -1.56 13.64
C THR A 139 -8.30 -0.03 13.55
N ALA A 140 -9.48 0.60 13.60
CA ALA A 140 -9.66 2.05 13.75
C ALA A 140 -9.62 2.54 15.21
#